data_AF-A0A7S4HG78-F1
#
_entry.id   AF-A0A7S4HG78-F1
#
_cell.length_a   1.000
_cell.length_b   1.000
_cell.length_c   1.000
_cell.angle_alpha   90.00
_cell.angle_beta   90.00
_cell.angle_gamma   90.00
#
_symmetry.space_group_name_H-M   'P 1'
#
loop_
_entity.id
_entity.type
_entity.pdbx_description
1 polymer ?
#
loop_
_entity_poly.entity_id
_entity_poly.type
_entity_poly.pdbx_seq_one_letter_code
_entity_poly.pdbx_strand_id
1 'polypeptide(L)'
;QPRSRAQMLLAALLCQLALVSCVSCAHTAPRSNGAPLARSETTGRGAVFRLRGGVGLLGESAELFDACLLASDDVSVVAFVRACHHFISVLALFGKYAKVLIGATEENLRIVEGATGDDSGASSLPSARAFLAWDKSRGKHLPGGVLAKDSPAEALLWLRRGISLYLGTFERHLESPSSFREEARHGYREQVLPYNGWIMQKAAGANFMLAPTWDWVVQHGKLTMSAAQLDADLKAWVAVVKEVLARLAALHKSLDLEDVRKA
;
A
#
# COMPACT_ATOMS: atom_id res chain seq x y z
N GLN A 1 8.96 36.65 -5.84
CA GLN A 1 8.19 36.81 -4.59
C GLN A 1 8.08 35.45 -3.90
N PRO A 2 8.49 35.31 -2.63
CA PRO A 2 8.31 34.06 -1.89
C PRO A 2 6.82 33.89 -1.56
N ARG A 3 6.21 32.80 -2.03
CA ARG A 3 4.83 32.44 -1.66
C ARG A 3 4.76 32.26 -0.14
N SER A 4 3.75 32.84 0.50
CA SER A 4 3.62 32.78 1.96
C SER A 4 3.46 31.31 2.41
N ARG A 5 3.96 30.97 3.60
CA ARG A 5 3.79 29.62 4.20
C ARG A 5 2.31 29.18 4.22
N ALA A 6 1.38 30.13 4.32
CA ALA A 6 -0.06 29.88 4.23
C ALA A 6 -0.52 29.38 2.85
N GLN A 7 0.04 29.91 1.75
CA GLN A 7 -0.28 29.44 0.39
C GLN A 7 0.27 28.03 0.11
N MET A 8 1.41 27.67 0.70
CA MET A 8 1.95 26.32 0.58
C MET A 8 1.15 25.30 1.39
N LEU A 9 0.67 25.68 2.58
CA LEU A 9 -0.22 24.84 3.39
C LEU A 9 -1.59 24.66 2.74
N LEU A 10 -2.15 25.71 2.13
CA LEU A 10 -3.41 25.63 1.39
C LEU A 10 -3.27 24.75 0.14
N ALA A 11 -2.15 24.85 -0.59
CA ALA A 11 -1.88 23.95 -1.72
C ALA A 11 -1.66 22.49 -1.29
N ALA A 12 -1.02 22.24 -0.15
CA ALA A 12 -0.86 20.90 0.42
C ALA A 12 -2.19 20.29 0.89
N LEU A 13 -3.06 21.09 1.52
CA LEU A 13 -4.42 20.71 1.91
C LEU A 13 -5.32 20.44 0.69
N LEU A 14 -5.25 21.28 -0.33
CA LEU A 14 -5.96 21.07 -1.60
C LEU A 14 -5.41 19.86 -2.36
N CYS A 15 -4.12 19.55 -2.26
CA CYS A 15 -3.52 18.31 -2.78
C CYS A 15 -3.99 17.07 -2.01
N GLN A 16 -4.09 17.14 -0.69
CA GLN A 16 -4.62 16.05 0.14
C GLN A 16 -6.11 15.80 -0.15
N LEU A 17 -6.88 16.88 -0.41
CA LEU A 17 -8.27 16.78 -0.84
C LEU A 17 -8.38 16.28 -2.29
N ALA A 18 -7.53 16.73 -3.21
CA ALA A 18 -7.51 16.24 -4.59
C ALA A 18 -7.09 14.77 -4.69
N LEU A 19 -6.21 14.29 -3.80
CA LEU A 19 -5.87 12.87 -3.68
C LEU A 19 -7.08 12.00 -3.27
N VAL A 20 -7.97 12.56 -2.46
CA VAL A 20 -9.23 11.89 -2.07
C VAL A 20 -10.31 12.09 -3.14
N SER A 21 -10.34 13.24 -3.84
CA SER A 21 -11.36 13.57 -4.84
C SER A 21 -11.09 13.04 -6.25
N CYS A 22 -9.83 12.85 -6.67
CA CYS A 22 -9.49 12.20 -7.95
C CYS A 22 -9.88 10.71 -7.96
N VAL A 23 -10.03 10.11 -6.78
CA VAL A 23 -10.56 8.75 -6.57
C VAL A 23 -12.08 8.73 -6.52
N SER A 24 -12.74 9.84 -6.14
CA SER A 24 -14.18 9.85 -5.84
C SER A 24 -15.10 10.54 -6.86
N CYS A 25 -14.58 11.05 -8.00
CA CYS A 25 -15.39 11.71 -9.02
C CYS A 25 -15.63 10.84 -10.27
N ALA A 26 -16.43 9.78 -10.13
CA ALA A 26 -17.27 9.24 -11.21
C ALA A 26 -18.28 8.22 -10.65
N HIS A 27 -19.52 8.65 -10.38
CA HIS A 27 -20.80 7.94 -10.61
C HIS A 27 -21.90 8.52 -9.71
N THR A 28 -22.50 9.63 -10.14
CA THR A 28 -23.92 9.90 -9.87
C THR A 28 -24.69 9.62 -11.15
N ALA A 29 -24.99 8.34 -11.39
CA ALA A 29 -26.08 7.96 -12.28
C ALA A 29 -27.37 7.86 -11.45
N PRO A 30 -28.51 8.37 -11.93
CA PRO A 30 -29.76 8.37 -11.17
C PRO A 30 -30.29 6.93 -11.07
N ARG A 31 -30.36 6.39 -9.84
CA ARG A 31 -31.07 5.14 -9.57
C ARG A 31 -32.53 5.45 -9.23
N SER A 32 -33.40 4.80 -9.97
CA SER A 32 -34.86 4.72 -9.78
C SER A 32 -35.24 4.21 -8.40
N ASN A 33 -36.34 4.76 -7.89
CA ASN A 33 -36.98 4.44 -6.61
C ASN A 33 -37.13 2.93 -6.36
N GLY A 34 -36.53 2.46 -5.27
CA GLY A 34 -36.72 1.14 -4.68
C GLY A 34 -36.58 1.23 -3.15
N ALA A 35 -37.49 0.57 -2.45
CA ALA A 35 -37.82 0.63 -1.03
C ALA A 35 -36.66 0.54 0.00
N PRO A 36 -36.86 0.99 1.26
CA PRO A 36 -35.79 1.16 2.24
C PRO A 36 -35.33 -0.19 2.83
N LEU A 37 -34.04 -0.50 2.66
CA LEU A 37 -33.35 -1.56 3.40
C LEU A 37 -32.64 -0.96 4.62
N ALA A 38 -32.76 -1.70 5.73
CA ALA A 38 -32.32 -1.33 7.07
C ALA A 38 -30.83 -0.93 7.14
N ARG A 39 -30.54 0.10 7.95
CA ARG A 39 -29.20 0.46 8.39
C ARG A 39 -28.58 -0.70 9.15
N SER A 40 -27.55 -1.31 8.59
CA SER A 40 -26.61 -2.16 9.33
C SER A 40 -25.55 -1.24 9.92
N GLU A 41 -25.59 -1.07 11.24
CA GLU A 41 -24.50 -0.47 12.02
C GLU A 41 -23.31 -1.43 12.03
N THR A 42 -22.34 -1.23 11.15
CA THR A 42 -21.02 -1.85 11.27
C THR A 42 -20.26 -1.17 12.40
N THR A 43 -20.46 -1.70 13.60
CA THR A 43 -19.66 -1.44 14.80
C THR A 43 -18.22 -1.89 14.56
N GLY A 44 -17.28 -1.01 14.89
CA GLY A 44 -15.85 -1.24 14.76
C GLY A 44 -15.39 -2.46 15.54
N ARG A 45 -14.92 -3.48 14.82
CA ARG A 45 -14.11 -4.55 15.39
C ARG A 45 -12.66 -4.10 15.42
N GLY A 46 -12.28 -3.46 16.52
CA GLY A 46 -10.88 -3.44 16.95
C GLY A 46 -10.47 -4.87 17.30
N ALA A 47 -9.91 -5.59 16.33
CA ALA A 47 -9.25 -6.86 16.60
C ALA A 47 -8.03 -6.57 17.50
N VAL A 48 -8.16 -6.90 18.78
CA VAL A 48 -7.03 -6.88 19.71
C VAL A 48 -6.18 -8.11 19.37
N PHE A 49 -5.18 -7.92 18.49
CA PHE A 49 -4.17 -8.93 18.21
C PHE A 49 -3.38 -9.19 19.50
N ARG A 50 -3.47 -10.43 20.00
CA ARG A 50 -2.59 -10.89 21.09
C ARG A 50 -1.28 -11.31 20.45
N LEU A 51 -0.23 -10.53 20.72
CA LEU A 51 1.13 -10.83 20.29
C LEU A 51 1.52 -12.23 20.78
N ARG A 52 2.02 -13.09 19.88
CA ARG A 52 2.75 -14.30 20.29
C ARG A 52 4.02 -13.82 20.99
N GLY A 53 4.22 -14.22 22.24
CA GLY A 53 5.30 -13.70 23.08
C GLY A 53 6.65 -13.73 22.37
N GLY A 54 7.22 -12.56 22.11
CA GLY A 54 8.58 -12.37 21.59
C GLY A 54 8.68 -11.73 20.20
N VAL A 55 7.62 -11.77 19.37
CA VAL A 55 7.68 -11.22 18.01
C VAL A 55 7.00 -9.84 17.98
N GLY A 56 7.71 -8.81 17.50
CA GLY A 56 7.13 -7.49 17.28
C GLY A 56 6.12 -7.47 16.14
N LEU A 57 5.32 -6.42 16.04
CA LEU A 57 4.35 -6.28 14.93
C LEU A 57 5.01 -6.33 13.54
N LEU A 58 6.25 -5.87 13.39
CA LEU A 58 7.00 -6.04 12.13
C LEU A 58 7.38 -7.50 11.87
N GLY A 59 7.75 -8.26 12.89
CA GLY A 59 8.00 -9.69 12.77
C GLY A 59 6.73 -10.46 12.37
N GLU A 60 5.59 -10.17 13.00
CA GLU A 60 4.29 -10.75 12.60
C GLU A 60 3.93 -10.37 11.16
N SER A 61 4.21 -9.13 10.76
CA SER A 61 4.03 -8.70 9.37
C SER A 61 4.94 -9.46 8.42
N ALA A 62 6.18 -9.78 8.81
CA ALA A 62 7.12 -10.54 8.00
C ALA A 62 6.61 -11.98 7.80
N GLU A 63 6.14 -12.64 8.86
CA GLU A 63 5.52 -13.98 8.77
C GLU A 63 4.31 -14.00 7.82
N LEU A 64 3.47 -12.96 7.87
CA LEU A 64 2.32 -12.86 6.97
C LEU A 64 2.74 -12.66 5.50
N PHE A 65 3.78 -11.87 5.24
CA PHE A 65 4.33 -11.74 3.88
C PHE A 65 5.03 -13.03 3.41
N ASP A 66 5.68 -13.76 4.31
CA ASP A 66 6.33 -15.04 3.98
C ASP A 66 5.30 -16.07 3.53
N ALA A 67 4.16 -16.13 4.22
CA ALA A 67 3.02 -16.95 3.86
C ALA A 67 2.38 -16.56 2.50
N CYS A 68 2.81 -15.47 1.86
CA CYS A 68 2.40 -15.13 0.50
C CYS A 68 3.18 -15.90 -0.57
N LEU A 69 4.38 -16.41 -0.26
CA LEU A 69 5.26 -17.06 -1.23
C LEU A 69 4.76 -18.47 -1.56
N LEU A 70 4.59 -18.75 -2.86
CA LEU A 70 4.24 -20.08 -3.37
C LEU A 70 5.47 -20.76 -4.00
N ALA A 71 5.43 -22.08 -4.18
CA ALA A 71 6.57 -22.85 -4.71
C ALA A 71 6.98 -22.50 -6.15
N SER A 72 6.07 -21.93 -6.96
CA SER A 72 6.23 -21.74 -8.42
C SER A 72 6.57 -20.30 -8.83
N ASP A 73 7.45 -19.63 -8.09
CA ASP A 73 7.79 -18.20 -8.28
C ASP A 73 6.53 -17.32 -8.41
N ASP A 74 5.54 -17.62 -7.58
CA ASP A 74 4.22 -16.98 -7.57
C ASP A 74 3.91 -16.50 -6.16
N VAL A 75 2.82 -15.73 -6.03
CA VAL A 75 2.38 -15.10 -4.81
C VAL A 75 0.90 -15.38 -4.59
N SER A 76 0.49 -15.77 -3.40
CA SER A 76 -0.92 -15.89 -3.06
C SER A 76 -1.54 -14.51 -2.89
N VAL A 77 -2.53 -14.16 -3.72
CA VAL A 77 -3.20 -12.84 -3.65
C VAL A 77 -3.97 -12.69 -2.34
N VAL A 78 -4.66 -13.74 -1.91
CA VAL A 78 -5.43 -13.73 -0.65
C VAL A 78 -4.51 -13.54 0.56
N ALA A 79 -3.38 -14.25 0.60
CA ALA A 79 -2.39 -14.07 1.67
C ALA A 79 -1.76 -12.68 1.62
N PHE A 80 -1.46 -12.16 0.42
CA PHE A 80 -0.89 -10.84 0.22
C PHE A 80 -1.83 -9.72 0.68
N VAL A 81 -3.13 -9.79 0.34
CA VAL A 81 -4.16 -8.87 0.84
C VAL A 81 -4.20 -8.88 2.36
N ARG A 82 -4.20 -10.06 2.99
CA ARG A 82 -4.16 -10.19 4.45
C ARG A 82 -2.89 -9.58 5.05
N ALA A 83 -1.73 -9.80 4.44
CA ALA A 83 -0.47 -9.20 4.87
C ALA A 83 -0.49 -7.67 4.75
N CYS A 84 -1.09 -7.14 3.68
CA CYS A 84 -1.27 -5.70 3.48
C CYS A 84 -2.15 -5.08 4.56
N HIS A 85 -3.29 -5.66 4.89
CA HIS A 85 -4.16 -5.20 5.98
C HIS A 85 -3.43 -5.13 7.32
N HIS A 86 -2.67 -6.19 7.63
CA HIS A 86 -1.85 -6.20 8.83
C HIS A 86 -0.81 -5.09 8.80
N PHE A 87 -0.07 -4.95 7.69
CA PHE A 87 0.95 -3.92 7.56
C PHE A 87 0.38 -2.50 7.64
N ILE A 88 -0.80 -2.23 7.07
CA ILE A 88 -1.52 -0.97 7.25
C ILE A 88 -1.82 -0.69 8.71
N SER A 89 -2.18 -1.71 9.49
CA SER A 89 -2.41 -1.58 10.93
C SER A 89 -1.12 -1.21 11.66
N VAL A 90 0.04 -1.72 11.22
CA VAL A 90 1.36 -1.28 11.72
C VAL A 90 1.62 0.19 11.34
N LEU A 91 1.39 0.56 10.08
CA LEU A 91 1.60 1.92 9.59
C LEU A 91 0.69 2.95 10.27
N ALA A 92 -0.52 2.57 10.69
CA ALA A 92 -1.42 3.45 11.42
C ALA A 92 -0.79 4.01 12.70
N LEU A 93 0.15 3.26 13.30
CA LEU A 93 0.89 3.67 14.48
C LEU A 93 1.92 4.79 14.20
N PHE A 94 2.27 5.02 12.93
CA PHE A 94 3.14 6.12 12.51
C PHE A 94 2.39 7.46 12.51
N GLY A 95 1.10 7.45 12.85
CA GLY A 95 0.28 8.63 13.07
C GLY A 95 -0.12 9.34 11.79
N LYS A 96 -0.19 10.68 11.85
CA LYS A 96 -0.73 11.51 10.76
C LYS A 96 0.03 11.36 9.44
N TYR A 97 1.31 11.00 9.51
CA TYR A 97 2.15 10.73 8.33
C TYR A 97 1.59 9.63 7.42
N ALA A 98 1.10 8.53 8.01
CA ALA A 98 0.67 7.37 7.25
C ALA A 98 -0.77 7.49 6.72
N LYS A 99 -1.58 8.39 7.30
CA LYS A 99 -3.04 8.45 7.05
C LYS A 99 -3.42 8.53 5.56
N VAL A 100 -2.73 9.37 4.78
CA VAL A 100 -3.03 9.55 3.35
C VAL A 100 -2.73 8.26 2.57
N LEU A 101 -1.60 7.62 2.88
CA LEU A 101 -1.21 6.38 2.22
C LEU A 101 -2.13 5.22 2.60
N ILE A 102 -2.55 5.15 3.86
CA ILE A 102 -3.50 4.14 4.35
C ILE A 102 -4.79 4.20 3.53
N GLY A 103 -5.41 5.37 3.39
CA GLY A 103 -6.67 5.49 2.62
C GLY A 103 -6.52 5.08 1.16
N ALA A 104 -5.40 5.44 0.51
CA ALA A 104 -5.13 4.98 -0.86
C ALA A 104 -4.87 3.46 -0.94
N THR A 105 -4.26 2.87 0.09
CA THR A 105 -3.99 1.43 0.13
C THR A 105 -5.26 0.63 0.40
N GLU A 106 -6.13 1.10 1.30
CA GLU A 106 -7.44 0.50 1.60
C GLU A 106 -8.34 0.46 0.37
N GLU A 107 -8.35 1.53 -0.44
CA GLU A 107 -9.13 1.54 -1.67
C GLU A 107 -8.63 0.49 -2.68
N ASN A 108 -7.31 0.37 -2.86
CA ASN A 108 -6.74 -0.67 -3.73
C ASN A 108 -7.01 -2.08 -3.18
N LEU A 109 -6.95 -2.28 -1.86
CA LEU A 109 -7.32 -3.55 -1.23
C LEU A 109 -8.78 -3.90 -1.52
N ARG A 110 -9.70 -2.95 -1.37
CA ARG A 110 -11.12 -3.14 -1.66
C ARG A 110 -11.37 -3.59 -3.10
N ILE A 111 -10.63 -3.04 -4.07
CA ILE A 111 -10.71 -3.44 -5.48
C ILE A 111 -10.22 -4.88 -5.67
N VAL A 112 -9.07 -5.23 -5.10
CA VAL A 112 -8.50 -6.59 -5.18
C VAL A 112 -9.41 -7.60 -4.49
N GLU A 113 -9.90 -7.30 -3.30
CA GLU A 113 -10.83 -8.15 -2.54
C GLU A 113 -12.13 -8.39 -3.27
N GLY A 114 -12.73 -7.33 -3.82
CA GLY A 114 -13.94 -7.42 -4.63
C GLY A 114 -13.75 -8.30 -5.87
N ALA A 115 -12.53 -8.34 -6.42
CA ALA A 115 -12.17 -9.23 -7.52
C ALA A 115 -11.86 -10.66 -7.08
N THR A 116 -11.55 -10.92 -5.81
CA THR A 116 -11.37 -12.28 -5.27
C THR A 116 -12.63 -12.89 -4.65
N GLY A 117 -13.71 -12.11 -4.53
CA GLY A 117 -14.98 -12.56 -3.96
C GLY A 117 -15.80 -13.49 -4.85
N ASP A 118 -16.74 -14.21 -4.24
CA ASP A 118 -17.48 -15.35 -4.80
C ASP A 118 -18.21 -15.08 -6.14
N ASP A 119 -18.66 -13.85 -6.39
CA ASP A 119 -19.48 -13.50 -7.56
C ASP A 119 -18.67 -13.15 -8.83
N SER A 120 -17.34 -13.07 -8.73
CA SER A 120 -16.47 -12.53 -9.80
C SER A 120 -15.97 -13.58 -10.81
N GLY A 121 -16.18 -14.87 -10.52
CA GLY A 121 -15.53 -15.99 -11.23
C GLY A 121 -14.02 -16.12 -10.93
N ALA A 122 -13.46 -15.20 -10.14
CA ALA A 122 -12.07 -15.18 -9.71
C ALA A 122 -11.86 -15.68 -8.28
N SER A 123 -12.93 -16.11 -7.60
CA SER A 123 -12.89 -16.75 -6.27
C SER A 123 -12.06 -18.05 -6.21
N SER A 124 -11.71 -18.60 -7.37
CA SER A 124 -10.84 -19.77 -7.53
C SER A 124 -9.39 -19.44 -7.94
N LEU A 125 -8.97 -18.17 -7.92
CA LEU A 125 -7.64 -17.74 -8.35
C LEU A 125 -6.73 -17.49 -7.13
N PRO A 126 -6.09 -18.54 -6.56
CA PRO A 126 -5.28 -18.38 -5.35
C PRO A 126 -3.98 -17.60 -5.59
N SER A 127 -3.53 -17.48 -6.85
CA SER A 127 -2.21 -16.96 -7.20
C SER A 127 -2.24 -15.67 -8.04
N ALA A 128 -1.21 -14.85 -7.90
CA ALA A 128 -1.08 -13.57 -8.58
C ALA A 128 -0.97 -13.74 -10.09
N ARG A 129 -0.30 -14.80 -10.57
CA ARG A 129 -0.26 -15.12 -12.00
C ARG A 129 -1.66 -15.34 -12.56
N ALA A 130 -2.46 -16.17 -11.88
CA ALA A 130 -3.81 -16.51 -12.33
C ALA A 130 -4.74 -15.28 -12.26
N PHE A 131 -4.65 -14.51 -11.17
CA PHE A 131 -5.38 -13.26 -10.96
C PHE A 131 -5.10 -12.21 -12.04
N LEU A 132 -3.82 -11.94 -12.32
CA LEU A 132 -3.41 -10.97 -13.35
C LEU A 132 -3.76 -11.45 -14.76
N ALA A 133 -3.61 -12.74 -15.06
CA ALA A 133 -4.00 -13.31 -16.35
C ALA A 133 -5.52 -13.21 -16.57
N TRP A 134 -6.32 -13.45 -15.52
CA TRP A 134 -7.76 -13.25 -15.55
C TRP A 134 -8.13 -11.81 -15.84
N ASP A 135 -7.59 -10.83 -15.10
CA ASP A 135 -7.92 -9.42 -15.36
C ASP A 135 -7.51 -9.01 -16.78
N LYS A 136 -6.33 -9.45 -17.22
CA LYS A 136 -5.83 -9.23 -18.59
C LYS A 136 -6.77 -9.79 -19.66
N SER A 137 -7.30 -10.99 -19.46
CA SER A 137 -8.20 -11.67 -20.41
C SER A 137 -9.51 -10.93 -20.65
N ARG A 138 -9.88 -9.98 -19.78
CA ARG A 138 -11.08 -9.14 -19.93
C ARG A 138 -10.90 -8.06 -20.99
N GLY A 139 -9.71 -7.91 -21.57
CA GLY A 139 -9.46 -7.06 -22.74
C GLY A 139 -9.59 -5.56 -22.49
N LYS A 140 -9.48 -5.10 -21.24
CA LYS A 140 -9.64 -3.68 -20.88
C LYS A 140 -8.33 -2.88 -20.93
N HIS A 141 -7.19 -3.56 -20.82
CA HIS A 141 -5.86 -2.92 -20.85
C HIS A 141 -5.45 -2.60 -22.28
N LEU A 142 -4.64 -1.56 -22.45
CA LEU A 142 -4.08 -1.17 -23.75
C LEU A 142 -2.64 -1.70 -23.88
N PRO A 143 -2.13 -1.89 -25.11
CA PRO A 143 -0.76 -2.34 -25.35
C PRO A 143 0.29 -1.44 -24.68
N GLY A 144 1.43 -2.03 -24.30
CA GLY A 144 2.56 -1.30 -23.73
C GLY A 144 2.41 -1.00 -22.24
N GLY A 145 1.78 -1.92 -21.50
CA GLY A 145 1.66 -1.81 -20.03
C GLY A 145 0.58 -0.84 -19.55
N VAL A 146 -0.29 -0.35 -20.42
CA VAL A 146 -1.27 0.68 -20.07
C VAL A 146 -2.49 0.04 -19.41
N LEU A 147 -2.58 0.18 -18.08
CA LEU A 147 -3.66 -0.43 -17.31
C LEU A 147 -4.97 0.36 -17.42
N ALA A 148 -6.08 -0.38 -17.40
CA ALA A 148 -7.39 0.20 -17.26
C ALA A 148 -7.55 0.79 -15.85
N LYS A 149 -8.19 1.95 -15.76
CA LYS A 149 -8.45 2.60 -14.48
C LYS A 149 -9.35 1.72 -13.60
N ASP A 150 -9.03 1.67 -12.31
CA ASP A 150 -9.72 0.94 -11.25
C ASP A 150 -9.80 -0.57 -11.53
N SER A 151 -8.84 -1.10 -12.30
CA SER A 151 -8.77 -2.54 -12.56
C SER A 151 -8.08 -3.29 -11.40
N PRO A 152 -8.44 -4.57 -11.18
CA PRO A 152 -7.74 -5.46 -10.26
C PRO A 152 -6.21 -5.47 -10.43
N ALA A 153 -5.70 -5.52 -11.67
CA ALA A 153 -4.26 -5.44 -11.94
C ALA A 153 -3.65 -4.07 -11.57
N GLU A 154 -4.34 -2.96 -11.85
CA GLU A 154 -3.89 -1.63 -11.44
C GLU A 154 -3.84 -1.49 -9.92
N ALA A 155 -4.88 -1.95 -9.23
CA ALA A 155 -4.92 -1.92 -7.78
C ALA A 155 -3.78 -2.73 -7.15
N LEU A 156 -3.52 -3.95 -7.65
CA LEU A 156 -2.42 -4.78 -7.18
C LEU A 156 -1.05 -4.14 -7.46
N LEU A 157 -0.88 -3.47 -8.59
CA LEU A 157 0.33 -2.71 -8.93
C LEU A 157 0.58 -1.58 -7.92
N TRP A 158 -0.45 -0.82 -7.56
CA TRP A 158 -0.34 0.27 -6.58
C TRP A 158 -0.09 -0.24 -5.16
N LEU A 159 -0.67 -1.37 -4.75
CA LEU A 159 -0.32 -2.02 -3.49
C LEU A 159 1.16 -2.38 -3.44
N ARG A 160 1.68 -3.02 -4.50
CA ARG A 160 3.10 -3.38 -4.62
C ARG A 160 4.01 -2.15 -4.48
N ARG A 161 3.71 -1.06 -5.20
CA ARG A 161 4.49 0.19 -5.16
C ARG A 161 4.41 0.88 -3.79
N GLY A 162 3.23 0.87 -3.16
CA GLY A 162 3.01 1.43 -1.82
C GLY A 162 3.86 0.73 -0.76
N ILE A 163 3.94 -0.61 -0.81
CA ILE A 163 4.80 -1.39 0.10
C ILE A 163 6.28 -1.18 -0.23
N SER A 164 6.63 -1.09 -1.51
CA SER A 164 8.01 -0.85 -1.97
C SER A 164 8.60 0.42 -1.34
N LEU A 165 7.80 1.47 -1.14
CA LEU A 165 8.23 2.68 -0.43
C LEU A 165 8.81 2.37 0.95
N TYR A 166 8.14 1.53 1.74
CA TYR A 166 8.60 1.15 3.07
C TYR A 166 9.74 0.15 3.04
N LEU A 167 9.77 -0.73 2.04
CA LEU A 167 10.97 -1.54 1.77
C LEU A 167 12.21 -0.66 1.60
N GLY A 168 12.16 0.33 0.70
CA GLY A 168 13.28 1.26 0.51
C GLY A 168 13.59 2.11 1.74
N THR A 169 12.58 2.41 2.56
CA THR A 169 12.77 3.14 3.83
C THR A 169 13.55 2.29 4.83
N PHE A 170 13.13 1.03 5.03
CA PHE A 170 13.73 0.13 6.00
C PHE A 170 15.09 -0.40 5.54
N GLU A 171 15.26 -0.69 4.25
CA GLU A 171 16.58 -1.00 3.66
C GLU A 171 17.55 0.16 3.93
N ARG A 172 17.14 1.40 3.67
CA ARG A 172 17.99 2.56 3.92
C ARG A 172 18.35 2.73 5.39
N HIS A 173 17.41 2.46 6.30
CA HIS A 173 17.67 2.46 7.73
C HIS A 173 18.73 1.43 8.11
N LEU A 174 18.61 0.20 7.62
CA LEU A 174 19.55 -0.89 7.91
C LEU A 174 20.95 -0.63 7.34
N GLU A 175 21.05 0.02 6.18
CA GLU A 175 22.33 0.30 5.51
C GLU A 175 23.05 1.54 6.07
N SER A 176 22.30 2.61 6.32
CA SER A 176 22.84 3.91 6.70
C SER A 176 21.82 4.67 7.56
N PRO A 177 21.66 4.28 8.84
CA PRO A 177 20.68 4.88 9.73
C PRO A 177 20.81 6.40 9.81
N SER A 178 19.67 7.09 9.76
CA SER A 178 19.56 8.54 9.88
C SER A 178 18.23 8.91 10.53
N SER A 179 17.51 9.89 9.99
CA SER A 179 16.14 10.18 10.43
C SER A 179 15.14 9.42 9.55
N PHE A 180 14.06 8.94 10.16
CA PHE A 180 12.95 8.28 9.45
C PHE A 180 12.46 9.12 8.26
N ARG A 181 12.43 10.46 8.40
CA ARG A 181 12.07 11.37 7.29
C ARG A 181 12.99 11.24 6.08
N GLU A 182 14.30 11.22 6.27
CA GLU A 182 15.26 11.15 5.16
C GLU A 182 15.26 9.78 4.50
N GLU A 183 15.10 8.71 5.28
CA GLU A 183 14.97 7.35 4.78
C GLU A 183 13.65 7.15 4.02
N ALA A 184 12.54 7.70 4.52
CA ALA A 184 11.26 7.67 3.83
C ALA A 184 11.28 8.46 2.52
N ARG A 185 11.99 9.60 2.51
CA ARG A 185 12.25 10.36 1.27
C ARG A 185 13.09 9.56 0.29
N HIS A 186 14.07 8.80 0.76
CA HIS A 186 14.87 7.91 -0.08
C HIS A 186 13.99 6.81 -0.68
N GLY A 187 13.24 6.06 0.14
CA GLY A 187 12.31 5.04 -0.33
C GLY A 187 11.30 5.57 -1.34
N TYR A 188 10.74 6.76 -1.10
CA TYR A 188 9.85 7.41 -2.06
C TYR A 188 10.52 7.75 -3.40
N ARG A 189 11.73 8.32 -3.38
CA ARG A 189 12.47 8.70 -4.59
C ARG A 189 12.75 7.49 -5.48
N GLU A 190 13.17 6.39 -4.88
CA GLU A 190 13.54 5.18 -5.62
C GLU A 190 12.31 4.42 -6.13
N GLN A 191 11.23 4.36 -5.32
CA GLN A 191 10.17 3.37 -5.54
C GLN A 191 8.88 3.95 -6.12
N VAL A 192 8.57 5.23 -5.84
CA VAL A 192 7.23 5.80 -6.16
C VAL A 192 7.31 7.08 -6.97
N LEU A 193 8.34 7.92 -6.76
CA LEU A 193 8.51 9.19 -7.46
C LEU A 193 8.45 9.09 -9.00
N PRO A 194 9.01 8.05 -9.65
CA PRO A 194 8.92 7.92 -11.11
C PRO A 194 7.48 7.92 -11.65
N TYR A 195 6.53 7.43 -10.84
CA TYR A 195 5.12 7.23 -11.20
C TYR A 195 4.20 8.37 -10.72
N ASN A 196 4.75 9.39 -10.06
CA ASN A 196 3.97 10.50 -9.54
C ASN A 196 4.16 11.75 -10.41
N GLY A 197 3.05 12.36 -10.82
CA GLY A 197 3.03 13.68 -11.44
C GLY A 197 3.51 14.79 -10.50
N TRP A 198 3.75 15.99 -11.04
CA TRP A 198 4.27 17.12 -10.27
C TRP A 198 3.43 17.46 -9.02
N ILE A 199 2.10 17.40 -9.15
CA ILE A 199 1.16 17.65 -8.05
C ILE A 199 1.38 16.64 -6.92
N MET A 200 1.47 15.36 -7.28
CA MET A 200 1.70 14.26 -6.34
C MET A 200 3.06 14.35 -5.65
N GLN A 201 4.11 14.76 -6.37
CA GLN A 201 5.43 14.99 -5.78
C GLN A 201 5.42 16.11 -4.74
N LYS A 202 4.65 17.19 -4.98
CA LYS A 202 4.48 18.28 -4.00
C LYS A 202 3.71 17.82 -2.77
N ALA A 203 2.64 17.05 -2.96
CA ALA A 203 1.87 16.46 -1.87
C ALA A 203 2.76 15.57 -0.98
N ALA A 204 3.57 14.70 -1.59
CA ALA A 204 4.54 13.86 -0.88
C ALA A 204 5.54 14.70 -0.07
N GLY A 205 6.09 15.76 -0.68
CA GLY A 205 6.99 16.71 -0.02
C GLY A 205 6.41 17.30 1.27
N ALA A 206 5.14 17.70 1.24
CA ALA A 206 4.43 18.18 2.43
C ALA A 206 4.16 17.05 3.44
N ASN A 207 3.81 15.84 2.98
CA ASN A 207 3.58 14.69 3.86
C ASN A 207 4.83 14.31 4.66
N PHE A 208 6.03 14.38 4.07
CA PHE A 208 7.29 14.11 4.80
C PHE A 208 7.54 15.07 5.97
N MET A 209 6.92 16.26 5.98
CA MET A 209 7.02 17.15 7.14
C MET A 209 6.31 16.58 8.38
N LEU A 210 5.34 15.68 8.17
CA LEU A 210 4.63 14.96 9.22
C LEU A 210 5.32 13.67 9.66
N ALA A 211 6.40 13.28 8.98
CA ALA A 211 7.11 12.04 9.26
C ALA A 211 7.53 11.97 10.75
N PRO A 212 7.27 10.84 11.44
CA PRO A 212 7.66 10.65 12.83
C PRO A 212 9.18 10.55 12.98
N THR A 213 9.67 10.56 14.23
CA THR A 213 11.03 10.13 14.55
C THR A 213 11.08 8.61 14.66
N TRP A 214 12.27 8.02 14.59
CA TRP A 214 12.44 6.59 14.89
C TRP A 214 12.01 6.24 16.31
N ASP A 215 12.36 7.05 17.30
CA ASP A 215 11.91 6.85 18.68
C ASP A 215 10.38 6.79 18.79
N TRP A 216 9.67 7.65 18.06
CA TRP A 216 8.21 7.61 18.01
C TRP A 216 7.72 6.30 17.38
N VAL A 217 8.30 5.91 16.24
CA VAL A 217 7.95 4.66 15.54
C VAL A 217 8.18 3.45 16.42
N VAL A 218 9.27 3.41 17.19
CA VAL A 218 9.54 2.31 18.12
C VAL A 218 8.55 2.29 19.28
N GLN A 219 8.39 3.42 19.98
CA GLN A 219 7.53 3.51 21.16
C GLN A 219 6.05 3.32 20.85
N HIS A 220 5.54 3.98 19.81
CA HIS A 220 4.11 3.99 19.46
C HIS A 220 3.74 2.89 18.47
N GLY A 221 4.68 2.49 17.62
CA GLY A 221 4.55 1.35 16.72
C GLY A 221 4.47 0.02 17.45
N LYS A 222 4.61 0.02 18.79
CA LYS A 222 4.77 -1.20 19.60
C LYS A 222 5.80 -2.13 18.97
N LEU A 223 6.80 -1.53 18.34
CA LEU A 223 7.95 -2.25 17.84
C LEU A 223 8.81 -2.59 19.07
N THR A 224 9.57 -3.65 18.95
CA THR A 224 10.23 -4.32 20.08
C THR A 224 11.09 -3.38 20.94
N MET A 225 11.28 -3.75 22.22
CA MET A 225 11.82 -2.83 23.24
C MET A 225 13.33 -2.53 23.13
N SER A 226 14.06 -3.18 22.23
CA SER A 226 15.50 -2.96 22.05
C SER A 226 15.86 -2.67 20.59
N ALA A 227 16.88 -1.84 20.39
CA ALA A 227 17.39 -1.51 19.05
C ALA A 227 17.86 -2.77 18.29
N ALA A 228 18.48 -3.73 18.98
CA ALA A 228 18.93 -4.98 18.38
C ALA A 228 17.76 -5.84 17.87
N GLN A 229 16.64 -5.86 18.58
CA GLN A 229 15.44 -6.59 18.14
C GLN A 229 14.74 -5.87 16.99
N LEU A 230 14.68 -4.53 17.01
CA LEU A 230 14.17 -3.76 15.89
C LEU A 230 14.96 -4.04 14.60
N ASP A 231 16.29 -4.03 14.68
CA ASP A 231 17.16 -4.37 13.55
C ASP A 231 16.90 -5.78 13.02
N ALA A 232 16.71 -6.75 13.92
CA ALA A 232 16.41 -8.13 13.54
C ALA A 232 15.04 -8.22 12.83
N ASP A 233 14.01 -7.57 13.39
CA ASP A 233 12.66 -7.54 12.82
C ASP A 233 12.65 -6.86 11.44
N LEU A 234 13.36 -5.72 11.31
CA LEU A 234 13.50 -5.02 10.04
C LEU A 234 14.22 -5.86 9.00
N LYS A 235 15.33 -6.54 9.36
CA LYS A 235 16.06 -7.44 8.44
C LYS A 235 15.18 -8.58 7.96
N ALA A 236 14.44 -9.22 8.86
CA ALA A 236 13.51 -10.30 8.51
C ALA A 236 12.41 -9.80 7.57
N TRP A 237 11.78 -8.68 7.91
CA TRP A 237 10.75 -8.07 7.09
C TRP A 237 11.26 -7.68 5.70
N VAL A 238 12.40 -6.99 5.63
CA VAL A 238 13.03 -6.57 4.37
C VAL A 238 13.33 -7.77 3.47
N ALA A 239 13.92 -8.83 4.02
CA ALA A 239 14.29 -10.01 3.24
C ALA A 239 13.06 -10.66 2.57
N VAL A 240 12.00 -10.89 3.35
CA VAL A 240 10.79 -11.55 2.86
C VAL A 240 10.00 -10.65 1.91
N VAL A 241 9.78 -9.39 2.27
CA VAL A 241 8.98 -8.47 1.45
C VAL A 241 9.66 -8.19 0.12
N LYS A 242 10.99 -8.07 0.10
CA LYS A 242 11.77 -7.92 -1.14
C LYS A 242 11.48 -9.07 -2.11
N GLU A 243 11.46 -10.30 -1.63
CA GLU A 243 11.17 -11.48 -2.44
C GLU A 243 9.72 -11.45 -2.98
N VAL A 244 8.73 -11.18 -2.11
CA VAL A 244 7.31 -11.08 -2.52
C VAL A 244 7.13 -10.01 -3.62
N LEU A 245 7.68 -8.82 -3.41
CA LEU A 245 7.53 -7.71 -4.35
C LEU A 245 8.30 -7.97 -5.66
N ALA A 246 9.44 -8.65 -5.62
CA ALA A 246 10.19 -9.05 -6.81
C ALA A 246 9.38 -10.02 -7.68
N ARG A 247 8.74 -11.03 -7.08
CA ARG A 247 7.86 -11.97 -7.81
C ARG A 247 6.66 -11.26 -8.42
N LEU A 248 5.97 -10.41 -7.65
CA LEU A 248 4.85 -9.63 -8.19
C LEU A 248 5.30 -8.70 -9.33
N ALA A 249 6.46 -8.06 -9.23
CA ALA A 249 7.00 -7.21 -10.29
C ALA A 249 7.32 -8.01 -11.56
N ALA A 250 7.93 -9.19 -11.42
CA ALA A 250 8.20 -10.09 -12.54
C ALA A 250 6.91 -10.52 -13.24
N LEU A 251 5.85 -10.82 -12.48
CA LEU A 251 4.53 -11.18 -13.02
C LEU A 251 3.90 -10.02 -13.79
N HIS A 252 3.82 -8.83 -13.20
CA HIS A 252 3.30 -7.63 -13.89
C HIS A 252 4.05 -7.37 -15.20
N LYS A 253 5.39 -7.42 -15.16
CA LYS A 253 6.22 -7.23 -16.36
C LYS A 253 5.99 -8.32 -17.41
N SER A 254 5.96 -9.59 -17.02
CA SER A 254 5.77 -10.71 -17.95
C SER A 254 4.42 -10.69 -18.66
N LEU A 255 3.42 -10.08 -18.03
CA LEU A 255 2.07 -9.95 -18.56
C LEU A 255 1.83 -8.59 -19.23
N ASP A 256 2.84 -7.74 -19.43
CA ASP A 256 2.67 -6.38 -19.97
C ASP A 256 1.62 -5.57 -19.17
N LEU A 257 1.76 -5.59 -17.84
CA LEU A 257 0.88 -4.91 -16.86
C LEU A 257 1.68 -3.96 -15.96
N GLU A 258 2.86 -3.51 -16.39
CA GLU A 258 3.70 -2.56 -15.65
C GLU A 258 3.43 -1.13 -16.13
N ASP A 259 2.40 -0.48 -15.60
CA ASP A 259 2.04 0.87 -16.02
C ASP A 259 3.04 1.91 -15.50
N VAL A 260 3.78 2.54 -16.41
CA VAL A 260 4.80 3.55 -16.10
C VAL A 260 4.31 4.99 -16.22
N ARG A 261 3.02 5.20 -16.53
CA ARG A 261 2.44 6.54 -16.60
C ARG A 261 2.45 7.19 -15.23
N LYS A 262 2.48 8.52 -15.24
CA LYS A 262 2.36 9.31 -14.03
C LYS A 262 0.89 9.46 -13.63
N ALA A 263 0.59 9.14 -12.38
CA ALA A 263 -0.67 9.50 -11.73
C ALA A 263 -0.70 10.99 -11.34
#